data_AF-A0A2G2A3T7-F1
#
_entry.id   AF-A0A2G2A3T7-F1
#
_cell.length_a   1.000
_cell.length_b   1.000
_cell.length_c   1.000
_cell.angle_alpha   90.00
_cell.angle_beta   90.00
_cell.angle_gamma   90.00
#
_symmetry.space_group_name_H-M   'P 1'
#
loop_
_entity.id
_entity.type
_entity.pdbx_description
1 polymer ?
#
loop_
_entity_poly.entity_id
_entity_poly.type
_entity_poly.pdbx_seq_one_letter_code
_entity_poly.pdbx_strand_id
1 'polypeptide(L)'
;MGQLALFGGLCVPLIRRASITLLSLVASAWAVAMVVFGLSLFAHANDGWLQSSIGLDPVLWNLLGLASIGGGQFVFMFMVADRICPQAGRLPMIWMTELAIACLGLLCLVAIGVLMVTGFVL
;
A
#
# COMPACT_ATOMS: atom_id res chain seq x y z
N MET A 1 -46.59 20.90 8.04
CA MET A 1 -45.57 20.17 8.84
C MET A 1 -44.81 19.13 7.99
N GLY A 2 -44.25 19.52 6.82
CA GLY A 2 -43.66 18.54 5.87
C GLY A 2 -42.26 18.89 5.32
N GLN A 3 -41.62 19.97 5.77
CA GLN A 3 -40.35 20.45 5.19
C GLN A 3 -39.10 20.21 6.04
N LEU A 4 -39.24 19.78 7.31
CA LEU A 4 -38.08 19.56 8.20
C LEU A 4 -37.41 18.19 8.04
N ALA A 5 -38.06 17.21 7.39
CA ALA A 5 -37.50 15.87 7.17
C ALA A 5 -36.50 15.79 6.00
N LEU A 6 -36.52 16.77 5.07
CA LEU A 6 -35.65 16.77 3.88
C LEU A 6 -34.22 17.25 4.17
N PHE A 7 -34.02 18.10 5.20
CA PHE A 7 -32.69 18.59 5.57
C PHE A 7 -31.87 17.58 6.40
N GLY A 8 -32.53 16.77 7.24
CA GLY A 8 -31.86 15.69 7.98
C GLY A 8 -31.35 14.56 7.07
N GLY A 9 -32.06 14.27 5.97
CA GLY A 9 -31.68 13.25 5.00
C GLY A 9 -30.53 13.65 4.06
N LEU A 10 -30.24 14.95 3.90
CA LEU A 10 -29.15 15.47 3.07
C LEU A 10 -27.83 15.70 3.83
N CYS A 11 -27.89 15.94 5.15
CA CYS A 11 -26.68 16.06 5.97
C CYS A 11 -25.91 14.72 6.10
N VAL A 12 -26.63 13.61 6.26
CA VAL A 12 -26.03 12.27 6.38
C VAL A 12 -25.20 11.87 5.15
N PRO A 13 -25.66 12.04 3.89
CA PRO A 13 -24.86 11.72 2.71
C PRO A 13 -23.69 12.69 2.49
N LEU A 14 -23.79 13.96 2.92
CA LEU A 14 -22.69 14.93 2.79
C LEU A 14 -21.52 14.62 3.73
N ILE A 15 -21.80 14.34 5.00
CA ILE A 15 -20.79 13.94 5.99
C ILE A 15 -20.13 12.62 5.56
N ARG A 16 -20.93 11.68 5.07
CA ARG A 16 -20.42 10.40 4.56
C ARG A 16 -19.52 10.57 3.34
N ARG A 17 -19.86 11.47 2.40
CA ARG A 17 -19.04 11.78 1.22
C ARG A 17 -17.73 12.49 1.59
N ALA A 18 -17.79 13.48 2.48
CA ALA A 18 -16.59 14.20 2.94
C ALA A 18 -15.59 13.27 3.66
N SER A 19 -16.10 12.32 4.44
CA SER A 19 -15.28 11.28 5.08
C SER A 19 -14.60 10.37 4.04
N ILE A 20 -15.28 9.98 2.97
CA ILE A 20 -14.72 9.12 1.92
C ILE A 20 -13.63 9.86 1.13
N THR A 21 -13.83 11.15 0.82
CA THR A 21 -12.81 11.96 0.12
C THR A 21 -11.56 12.16 0.96
N LEU A 22 -11.70 12.40 2.27
CA LEU A 22 -10.57 12.50 3.19
C LEU A 22 -9.80 11.18 3.28
N LEU A 23 -10.51 10.05 3.39
CA LEU A 23 -9.90 8.73 3.46
C LEU A 23 -9.14 8.38 2.17
N SER A 24 -9.69 8.74 1.00
CA SER A 24 -9.02 8.64 -0.30
C SER A 24 -7.76 9.50 -0.39
N LEU A 25 -7.79 10.73 0.11
CA LEU A 25 -6.61 11.61 0.13
C LEU A 25 -5.52 11.07 1.05
N VAL A 26 -5.89 10.59 2.23
CA VAL A 26 -4.93 9.99 3.17
C VAL A 26 -4.33 8.71 2.59
N ALA A 27 -5.16 7.85 1.99
CA ALA A 27 -4.69 6.60 1.39
C ALA A 27 -3.79 6.86 0.17
N SER A 28 -4.11 7.83 -0.69
CA SER A 28 -3.26 8.20 -1.83
C SER A 28 -1.95 8.83 -1.37
N ALA A 29 -1.97 9.73 -0.38
CA ALA A 29 -0.77 10.28 0.22
C ALA A 29 0.13 9.18 0.82
N TRP A 30 -0.47 8.21 1.51
CA TRP A 30 0.25 7.05 2.05
C TRP A 30 0.88 6.19 0.95
N ALA A 31 0.13 5.89 -0.11
CA ALA A 31 0.64 5.11 -1.24
C ALA A 31 1.82 5.81 -1.92
N VAL A 32 1.71 7.12 -2.15
CA VAL A 32 2.80 7.93 -2.72
C VAL A 32 4.00 7.94 -1.78
N ALA A 33 3.79 8.11 -0.47
CA ALA A 33 4.88 8.08 0.50
C ALA A 33 5.61 6.72 0.49
N MET A 34 4.88 5.61 0.41
CA MET A 34 5.45 4.26 0.32
C MET A 34 6.19 4.01 -1.00
N VAL A 35 5.72 4.60 -2.10
CA VAL A 35 6.40 4.54 -3.41
C VAL A 35 7.70 5.35 -3.36
N VAL A 36 7.66 6.58 -2.86
CA VAL A 36 8.85 7.43 -2.72
C VAL A 36 9.86 6.78 -1.77
N PHE A 37 9.38 6.17 -0.68
CA PHE A 37 10.22 5.41 0.24
C PHE A 37 10.84 4.18 -0.43
N GLY A 38 10.07 3.40 -1.19
CA GLY A 38 10.62 2.25 -1.92
C GLY A 38 11.65 2.67 -2.97
N LEU A 39 11.37 3.75 -3.71
CA LEU A 39 12.31 4.32 -4.69
C LEU A 39 13.56 4.89 -4.04
N SER A 40 13.46 5.51 -2.87
CA SER A 40 14.63 5.99 -2.14
C SER A 40 15.51 4.83 -1.66
N LEU A 41 14.91 3.70 -1.27
CA LEU A 41 15.64 2.48 -0.94
C LEU A 41 16.39 1.93 -2.16
N PHE A 42 15.77 1.93 -3.35
CA PHE A 42 16.47 1.54 -4.58
C PHE A 42 17.62 2.49 -4.94
N ALA A 43 17.40 3.80 -4.82
CA ALA A 43 18.39 4.80 -5.18
C ALA A 43 19.65 4.70 -4.31
N HIS A 44 19.48 4.44 -3.01
CA HIS A 44 20.59 4.39 -2.05
C HIS A 44 21.12 2.96 -1.79
N ALA A 45 20.57 1.93 -2.45
CA ALA A 45 21.03 0.55 -2.28
C ALA A 45 22.50 0.37 -2.69
N ASN A 46 22.99 1.15 -3.67
CA ASN A 46 24.37 1.09 -4.17
C ASN A 46 25.34 2.06 -3.47
N ASP A 47 24.85 3.00 -2.65
CA ASP A 47 25.71 4.03 -2.05
C ASP A 47 26.57 3.49 -0.89
N GLY A 48 26.41 2.23 -0.51
CA GLY A 48 27.23 1.53 0.50
C GLY A 48 27.05 2.05 1.94
N TRP A 49 26.52 3.26 2.12
CA TRP A 49 26.26 3.87 3.43
C TRP A 49 25.31 3.04 4.30
N LEU A 50 24.27 2.46 3.69
CA LEU A 50 23.30 1.60 4.38
C LEU A 50 23.90 0.22 4.72
N GLN A 51 24.75 -0.33 3.84
CA GLN A 51 25.50 -1.55 4.12
C GLN A 51 26.45 -1.34 5.31
N SER A 52 27.09 -0.17 5.41
CA SER A 52 27.96 0.17 6.54
C SER A 52 27.23 0.38 7.87
N SER A 53 25.98 0.85 7.83
CA SER A 53 25.21 1.19 9.05
C SER A 53 24.43 0.01 9.62
N ILE A 54 23.88 -0.85 8.75
CA ILE A 54 22.93 -1.90 9.14
C ILE A 54 23.45 -3.30 8.77
N GLY A 55 24.51 -3.40 7.95
CA GLY A 55 25.08 -4.68 7.54
C GLY A 55 24.19 -5.49 6.61
N LEU A 56 23.13 -4.88 6.06
CA LEU A 56 22.21 -5.55 5.13
C LEU A 56 22.75 -5.51 3.71
N ASP A 57 22.69 -6.66 3.04
CA ASP A 57 23.03 -6.86 1.63
C ASP A 57 22.14 -6.01 0.69
N PRO A 58 22.65 -5.42 -0.42
CA PRO A 58 21.86 -4.59 -1.33
C PRO A 58 20.64 -5.29 -1.92
N VAL A 59 20.68 -6.63 -2.04
CA VAL A 59 19.55 -7.44 -2.50
C VAL A 59 18.37 -7.36 -1.53
N LEU A 60 18.63 -7.37 -0.21
CA LEU A 60 17.59 -7.25 0.82
C LEU A 60 16.93 -5.87 0.78
N TRP A 61 17.70 -4.81 0.51
CA TRP A 61 17.17 -3.46 0.36
C TRP A 61 16.25 -3.32 -0.85
N ASN A 62 16.63 -3.92 -1.97
CA ASN A 62 15.81 -3.95 -3.17
C ASN A 62 14.50 -4.72 -2.94
N LEU A 63 14.55 -5.85 -2.23
CA LEU A 63 13.35 -6.60 -1.85
C LEU A 63 12.47 -5.83 -0.87
N LEU A 64 13.07 -5.08 0.06
CA LEU A 64 12.34 -4.24 1.02
C LEU A 64 11.62 -3.09 0.30
N GLY A 65 12.28 -2.44 -0.67
CA GLY A 65 11.67 -1.40 -1.50
C GLY A 65 10.52 -1.92 -2.37
N LEU A 66 10.66 -3.13 -2.94
CA LEU A 66 9.58 -3.79 -3.68
C LEU A 66 8.40 -4.11 -2.76
N ALA A 67 8.68 -4.63 -1.56
CA ALA A 67 7.66 -4.93 -0.56
C ALA A 67 6.93 -3.68 -0.08
N SER A 68 7.64 -2.55 0.11
CA SER A 68 7.02 -1.29 0.54
C SER A 68 6.12 -0.71 -0.55
N ILE A 69 6.55 -0.73 -1.81
CA ILE A 69 5.72 -0.31 -2.96
C ILE A 69 4.48 -1.19 -3.05
N GLY A 70 4.65 -2.51 -3.05
CA GLY A 70 3.54 -3.46 -3.12
C GLY A 70 2.55 -3.31 -1.97
N GLY A 71 3.05 -3.17 -0.73
CA GLY A 71 2.23 -2.93 0.45
C GLY A 71 1.47 -1.60 0.40
N GLY A 72 2.12 -0.53 -0.05
CA GLY A 72 1.47 0.77 -0.23
C GLY A 72 0.33 0.72 -1.25
N GLN A 73 0.55 0.06 -2.39
CA GLN A 73 -0.47 -0.13 -3.42
C GLN A 73 -1.62 -1.03 -2.94
N PHE A 74 -1.31 -2.09 -2.19
CA PHE A 74 -2.31 -2.98 -1.61
C PHE A 74 -3.25 -2.25 -0.64
N VAL A 75 -2.70 -1.46 0.29
CA VAL A 75 -3.49 -0.65 1.23
C VAL A 75 -4.35 0.36 0.50
N PHE A 76 -3.82 1.00 -0.55
CA PHE A 76 -4.60 1.92 -1.38
C PHE A 76 -5.77 1.21 -2.07
N MET A 77 -5.52 0.05 -2.67
CA MET A 77 -6.54 -0.75 -3.34
C MET A 77 -7.66 -1.15 -2.36
N PHE A 78 -7.31 -1.70 -1.20
CA PHE A 78 -8.30 -2.08 -0.17
C PHE A 78 -9.06 -0.89 0.43
N MET A 79 -8.40 0.25 0.70
CA MET A 79 -9.08 1.39 1.32
C MET A 79 -9.92 2.20 0.33
N VAL A 80 -9.51 2.28 -0.93
CA VAL A 80 -10.10 3.18 -1.92
C VAL A 80 -10.93 2.43 -2.96
N ALA A 81 -10.44 1.32 -3.52
CA ALA A 81 -11.16 0.59 -4.57
C ALA A 81 -12.46 -0.05 -4.05
N ASP A 82 -12.42 -0.67 -2.85
CA ASP A 82 -13.61 -1.26 -2.21
C ASP A 82 -14.71 -0.23 -1.91
N ARG A 83 -14.32 1.03 -1.66
CA ARG A 83 -15.27 2.09 -1.30
C ARG A 83 -15.83 2.86 -2.48
N ILE A 84 -15.05 3.03 -3.56
CA ILE A 84 -15.49 3.74 -4.76
C ILE A 84 -16.31 2.82 -5.67
N CYS A 85 -15.94 1.54 -5.79
CA CYS A 85 -16.57 0.60 -6.71
C CYS A 85 -16.90 -0.74 -6.05
N PRO A 86 -17.84 -0.80 -5.09
CA PRO A 86 -18.22 -2.06 -4.43
C PRO A 86 -18.77 -3.13 -5.40
N GLN A 87 -19.25 -2.72 -6.57
CA GLN A 87 -19.69 -3.63 -7.64
C GLN A 87 -18.56 -4.09 -8.57
N ALA A 88 -17.47 -3.32 -8.71
CA ALA A 88 -16.34 -3.72 -9.53
C ALA A 88 -15.48 -4.80 -8.84
N GLY A 89 -15.49 -4.85 -7.49
CA GLY A 89 -14.82 -5.92 -6.73
C GLY A 89 -15.32 -7.34 -7.03
N ARG A 90 -16.44 -7.51 -7.75
CA ARG A 90 -16.92 -8.83 -8.20
C ARG A 90 -16.28 -9.31 -9.50
N LEU A 91 -15.48 -8.48 -10.18
CA LEU A 91 -14.81 -8.90 -11.39
C LEU A 91 -13.58 -9.74 -11.00
N PRO A 92 -13.46 -10.98 -11.49
CA PRO A 92 -12.36 -11.88 -11.13
C PRO A 92 -10.98 -11.29 -11.47
N MET A 93 -10.92 -10.36 -12.42
CA MET A 93 -9.70 -9.67 -12.81
C MET A 93 -9.13 -8.76 -11.71
N ILE A 94 -9.99 -8.07 -10.94
CA ILE A 94 -9.55 -7.20 -9.82
C ILE A 94 -9.04 -8.06 -8.66
N TRP A 95 -9.74 -9.16 -8.38
CA TRP A 95 -9.32 -10.13 -7.37
C TRP A 95 -7.95 -10.75 -7.69
N MET A 96 -7.69 -11.08 -8.97
CA MET A 96 -6.38 -11.58 -9.40
C MET A 96 -5.27 -10.53 -9.23
N THR A 97 -5.56 -9.25 -9.47
CA THR A 97 -4.56 -8.19 -9.26
C THR A 97 -4.25 -7.97 -7.77
N GLU A 98 -5.25 -8.01 -6.89
CA GLU A 98 -5.05 -7.95 -5.45
C GLU A 98 -4.21 -9.12 -4.96
N LEU A 99 -4.54 -10.34 -5.42
CA LEU A 99 -3.82 -11.54 -5.10
C LEU A 99 -2.36 -11.49 -5.61
N ALA A 100 -2.14 -10.96 -6.81
CA ALA A 100 -0.79 -10.81 -7.37
C ALA A 100 0.06 -9.83 -6.56
N ILE A 101 -0.49 -8.67 -6.18
CA ILE A 101 0.23 -7.66 -5.37
C ILE A 101 0.48 -8.21 -3.96
N ALA A 102 -0.50 -8.88 -3.35
CA ALA A 102 -0.35 -9.51 -2.05
C ALA A 102 0.69 -10.63 -2.08
N CYS A 103 0.65 -11.51 -3.08
CA CYS A 103 1.63 -12.57 -3.27
C CYS A 103 3.02 -11.99 -3.51
N LEU A 104 3.16 -10.93 -4.31
CA LEU A 104 4.45 -10.29 -4.54
C LEU A 104 5.03 -9.72 -3.25
N GLY A 105 4.22 -9.00 -2.47
CA GLY A 105 4.63 -8.47 -1.16
C GLY A 105 5.00 -9.59 -0.18
N LEU A 106 4.18 -10.64 -0.10
CA LEU A 106 4.42 -11.80 0.76
C LEU A 106 5.69 -12.55 0.36
N LEU A 107 5.90 -12.79 -0.93
CA LEU A 107 7.11 -13.45 -1.44
C LEU A 107 8.36 -12.62 -1.15
N CYS A 108 8.29 -11.29 -1.27
CA CYS A 108 9.40 -10.41 -0.91
C CYS A 108 9.70 -10.48 0.59
N LEU A 109 8.68 -10.46 1.47
CA LEU A 109 8.85 -10.58 2.92
C LEU A 109 9.40 -11.96 3.33
N VAL A 110 8.89 -13.03 2.72
CA VAL A 110 9.39 -14.39 2.94
C VAL A 110 10.83 -14.51 2.46
N ALA A 111 11.18 -13.96 1.29
CA ALA A 111 12.54 -13.94 0.80
C ALA A 111 13.49 -13.18 1.74
N ILE A 112 13.07 -12.02 2.26
CA ILE A 112 13.81 -11.27 3.28
C ILE A 112 14.01 -12.10 4.55
N GLY A 113 12.94 -12.72 5.05
CA GLY A 113 12.98 -13.56 6.26
C GLY A 113 13.88 -14.78 6.08
N VAL A 114 13.79 -15.46 4.94
CA VAL A 114 14.66 -16.60 4.60
C VAL A 114 16.11 -16.13 4.54
N LEU A 115 16.42 -15.04 3.83
CA LEU A 115 17.78 -14.50 3.72
C LEU A 115 18.37 -14.05 5.08
N MET A 116 17.54 -13.51 5.97
CA MET A 116 17.96 -13.17 7.33
C MET A 116 18.24 -14.41 8.19
N VAL A 117 17.39 -15.43 8.10
CA VAL A 117 17.53 -16.67 8.89
C VAL A 117 18.67 -17.55 8.37
N THR A 118 18.84 -17.63 7.05
CA THR A 118 19.96 -18.37 6.45
C THR A 118 21.28 -17.67 6.63
N GLY A 119 21.27 -16.38 7.03
CA GLY A 119 22.44 -15.59 7.35
C GLY A 119 23.46 -15.72 6.24
N PHE A 120 23.15 -15.15 5.06
CA PHE A 120 24.11 -15.08 3.95
C PHE A 120 25.31 -14.22 4.38
N VAL A 121 26.19 -14.90 5.12
CA VAL A 121 27.62 -14.70 5.27
C VAL A 121 28.19 -14.94 3.88
N LEU A 122 28.50 -13.87 3.17
CA LEU A 122 29.42 -13.89 2.05
C LEU A 122 30.29 -12.64 2.12
#